data_AF-A0A9J6EED3-F1
#
_entry.id   AF-A0A9J6EED3-F1
#
_cell.length_a   1.000
_cell.length_b   1.000
_cell.length_c   1.000
_cell.angle_alpha   90.00
_cell.angle_beta   90.00
_cell.angle_gamma   90.00
#
_symmetry.space_group_name_H-M   'P 1'
#
loop_
_entity.id
_entity.type
_entity.pdbx_description
1 polymer ?
#
loop_
_entity_poly.entity_id
_entity_poly.type
_entity_poly.pdbx_seq_one_letter_code
_entity_poly.pdbx_strand_id
1 'polypeptide(L)'
;MATSDIGLSDSDDDTLVDTTFLAPLDTLSSEEDENSDDECPSTSKTTKGQSWKRHDGPLPSWIPDFTSTPDDSQQWVSWSPSDYLVQYVPHEVFEMMAFAMNTTHVQETGKSLETSVEELKMFFGISLTMSCLCYPQIRMYWMKKTRVPLVADNMTKNRYFKLRRRPKLVNELDVSEQEKEKDRLWRIRPLVSFLLEGCHKLPREENVSIDEQMIPFSGRTHS
;
A
#
# COMPACT_ATOMS: atom_id res chain seq x y z
N MET A 1 -56.27 19.84 7.02
CA MET A 1 -56.23 20.29 8.44
C MET A 1 -55.61 19.14 9.22
N ALA A 2 -54.31 19.21 9.54
CA ALA A 2 -53.75 19.75 10.81
C ALA A 2 -54.25 18.92 12.02
N THR A 3 -53.48 18.36 12.96
CA THR A 3 -52.05 18.35 13.39
C THR A 3 -51.87 17.07 14.25
N SER A 4 -50.66 16.51 14.43
CA SER A 4 -49.83 16.47 15.69
C SER A 4 -48.81 15.34 15.45
N ASP A 5 -47.49 15.43 15.55
CA ASP A 5 -46.53 15.84 16.60
C ASP A 5 -46.41 14.88 17.80
N ILE A 6 -45.16 14.72 18.29
CA ILE A 6 -44.61 13.84 19.36
C ILE A 6 -44.15 12.43 18.89
N GLY A 7 -42.92 11.94 19.12
CA GLY A 7 -41.78 12.48 19.86
C GLY A 7 -40.47 11.76 19.50
N LEU A 8 -39.39 12.52 19.56
CA LEU A 8 -37.99 12.10 19.46
C LEU A 8 -37.62 11.22 20.66
N SER A 9 -36.92 10.10 20.42
CA SER A 9 -36.18 9.39 21.46
C SER A 9 -34.75 9.20 20.96
N ASP A 10 -33.89 10.08 21.42
CA ASP A 10 -32.43 9.96 21.38
C ASP A 10 -32.02 8.99 22.50
N SER A 11 -31.20 8.00 22.18
CA SER A 11 -30.55 7.17 23.20
C SER A 11 -29.13 6.91 22.76
N ASP A 12 -28.28 7.87 23.06
CA ASP A 12 -26.83 7.71 23.10
C ASP A 12 -26.48 6.83 24.32
N ASP A 13 -25.93 5.65 24.07
CA ASP A 13 -25.19 4.87 25.07
C ASP A 13 -23.90 4.37 24.40
N ASP A 14 -22.94 5.28 24.25
CA ASP A 14 -21.56 4.95 23.88
C ASP A 14 -20.75 4.77 25.17
N THR A 15 -20.60 3.51 25.58
CA THR A 15 -19.63 3.13 26.60
C THR A 15 -18.23 3.12 25.99
N LEU A 16 -17.45 4.11 26.38
CA LEU A 16 -16.03 4.25 26.06
C LEU A 16 -15.22 3.10 26.67
N VAL A 17 -14.55 2.33 25.82
CA VAL A 17 -13.42 1.48 26.23
C VAL A 17 -12.14 1.97 25.56
N ASP A 18 -11.44 2.78 26.34
CA ASP A 18 -9.99 2.91 26.51
C ASP A 18 -9.09 2.66 25.28
N THR A 19 -8.73 3.74 24.59
CA THR A 19 -7.63 3.81 23.64
C THR A 19 -6.51 4.68 24.22
N THR A 20 -5.55 4.02 24.85
CA THR A 20 -4.20 4.53 25.12
C THR A 20 -3.21 3.59 24.39
N PHE A 21 -2.19 4.02 23.65
CA PHE A 21 -1.58 5.34 23.47
C PHE A 21 -0.67 5.24 22.24
N LEU A 22 -0.73 6.22 21.33
CA LEU A 22 0.33 6.47 20.35
C LEU A 22 1.42 7.26 21.07
N ALA A 23 2.65 6.76 21.13
CA ALA A 23 3.80 7.52 21.63
C ALA A 23 4.63 8.06 20.46
N PRO A 24 5.02 9.35 20.45
CA PRO A 24 5.93 9.94 19.47
C PRO A 24 7.41 9.63 19.75
N LEU A 25 8.19 9.68 18.67
CA LEU A 25 9.64 9.62 18.59
C LEU A 25 10.27 10.94 19.11
N ASP A 26 11.10 10.87 20.15
CA ASP A 26 12.49 11.36 20.17
C ASP A 26 13.08 11.57 21.58
N THR A 27 14.39 11.28 21.66
CA THR A 27 15.43 11.88 22.51
C THR A 27 15.69 11.44 23.98
N LEU A 28 17.00 11.15 24.16
CA LEU A 28 17.89 11.28 25.32
C LEU A 28 18.18 10.10 26.26
N SER A 29 19.48 9.76 26.22
CA SER A 29 20.41 9.67 27.37
C SER A 29 20.40 8.44 28.25
N SER A 30 21.56 7.79 28.22
CA SER A 30 22.15 6.87 29.19
C SER A 30 22.14 7.43 30.61
N GLU A 31 21.60 6.65 31.55
CA GLU A 31 22.06 6.55 32.95
C GLU A 31 21.94 5.08 33.40
N GLU A 32 23.02 4.55 33.96
CA GLU A 32 23.07 3.29 34.71
C GLU A 32 22.49 3.56 36.11
N ASP A 33 21.69 2.65 36.67
CA ASP A 33 21.94 2.15 38.04
C ASP A 33 20.97 1.06 38.53
N GLU A 34 21.63 0.07 39.13
CA GLU A 34 21.32 -0.77 40.29
C GLU A 34 20.13 -1.76 40.35
N ASN A 35 20.55 -2.93 40.84
CA ASN A 35 19.89 -4.21 40.98
C ASN A 35 18.93 -4.23 42.20
N SER A 36 17.72 -4.77 42.02
CA SER A 36 16.88 -5.22 43.12
C SER A 36 16.24 -6.55 42.73
N ASP A 37 16.62 -7.59 43.46
CA ASP A 37 16.27 -8.99 43.22
C ASP A 37 14.80 -9.28 43.58
N ASP A 38 14.02 -9.72 42.59
CA ASP A 38 12.78 -10.48 42.79
C ASP A 38 12.83 -11.73 41.91
N GLU A 39 13.07 -12.88 42.55
CA GLU A 39 13.16 -14.20 41.93
C GLU A 39 11.78 -14.65 41.40
N CYS A 40 11.62 -14.62 40.08
CA CYS A 40 10.49 -15.21 39.35
C CYS A 40 11.00 -16.44 38.56
N PRO A 41 10.26 -17.57 38.47
CA PRO A 41 10.79 -18.83 37.94
C PRO A 41 11.29 -18.67 36.51
N SER A 42 12.61 -18.71 36.36
CA SER A 42 13.31 -18.59 35.10
C SER A 42 13.11 -19.85 34.26
N THR A 43 12.22 -19.77 33.27
CA THR A 43 12.48 -20.44 31.98
C THR A 43 12.86 -19.37 30.97
N SER A 44 14.06 -18.81 31.15
CA SER A 44 14.74 -18.03 30.13
C SER A 44 15.06 -18.96 28.95
N LYS A 45 14.18 -19.01 27.95
CA LYS A 45 14.64 -19.32 26.61
C LYS A 45 15.44 -18.10 26.17
N THR A 46 16.74 -18.11 26.47
CA THR A 46 17.70 -17.16 25.92
C THR A 46 17.65 -17.35 24.41
N THR A 47 16.85 -16.54 23.71
CA THR A 47 17.01 -16.36 22.28
C THR A 47 18.40 -15.76 22.13
N LYS A 48 19.39 -16.61 21.81
CA LYS A 48 20.71 -16.14 21.38
C LYS A 48 20.45 -15.11 20.29
N GLY A 49 20.73 -13.84 20.58
CA GLY A 49 20.63 -12.77 19.59
C GLY A 49 21.41 -13.21 18.36
N GLN A 50 20.79 -13.12 17.19
CA GLN A 50 21.49 -13.38 15.93
C GLN A 50 22.60 -12.34 15.83
N SER A 51 23.85 -12.78 16.06
CA SER A 51 25.01 -11.93 15.83
C SER A 51 25.26 -11.89 14.32
N TRP A 52 25.27 -10.70 13.74
CA TRP A 52 25.72 -10.51 12.36
C TRP A 52 27.12 -11.10 12.20
N LYS A 53 27.27 -12.06 11.28
CA LYS A 53 28.57 -12.64 10.93
C LYS A 53 29.00 -12.04 9.60
N ARG A 54 30.19 -11.44 9.59
CA ARG A 54 30.82 -11.01 8.34
C ARG A 54 31.04 -12.24 7.47
N HIS A 55 30.54 -12.19 6.24
CA HIS A 55 30.81 -13.21 5.24
C HIS A 55 32.01 -12.75 4.43
N ASP A 56 33.15 -13.41 4.60
CA ASP A 56 34.41 -13.10 3.89
C ASP A 56 34.56 -13.89 2.57
N GLY A 57 33.59 -14.76 2.25
CA GLY A 57 33.56 -15.51 0.99
C GLY A 57 32.99 -14.70 -0.17
N PRO A 58 33.16 -15.18 -1.42
CA PRO A 58 32.58 -14.53 -2.60
C PRO A 58 31.05 -14.44 -2.47
N LEU A 59 30.49 -13.35 -3.00
CA LEU A 59 29.04 -13.18 -3.04
C LEU A 59 28.39 -14.32 -3.83
N PRO A 60 27.19 -14.77 -3.45
CA PRO A 60 26.41 -15.71 -4.25
C PRO A 60 26.27 -15.24 -5.71
N SER A 61 26.32 -16.17 -6.65
CA SER A 61 26.30 -15.88 -8.10
C SER A 61 25.03 -15.22 -8.63
N TRP A 62 23.96 -15.19 -7.84
CA TRP A 62 22.72 -14.47 -8.18
C TRP A 62 22.79 -12.98 -7.83
N ILE A 63 23.78 -12.56 -7.05
CA ILE A 63 24.04 -11.14 -6.78
C ILE A 63 24.86 -10.60 -7.96
N PRO A 64 24.32 -9.66 -8.75
CA PRO A 64 25.05 -9.09 -9.86
C PRO A 64 26.27 -8.29 -9.38
N ASP A 65 27.32 -8.24 -10.20
CA ASP A 65 28.47 -7.38 -9.94
C ASP A 65 28.02 -5.93 -9.88
N PHE A 66 28.34 -5.25 -8.79
CA PHE A 66 28.01 -3.84 -8.60
C PHE A 66 29.11 -2.96 -9.19
N THR A 67 28.77 -2.15 -10.18
CA THR A 67 29.57 -0.98 -10.56
C THR A 67 28.85 0.25 -10.04
N SER A 68 29.53 1.06 -9.22
CA SER A 68 28.97 2.34 -8.79
C SER A 68 28.61 3.17 -10.00
N THR A 69 27.35 3.59 -10.05
CA THR A 69 26.92 4.64 -10.98
C THR A 69 27.18 5.98 -10.31
N PRO A 70 27.80 6.96 -11.00
CA PRO A 70 27.92 8.31 -10.46
C PRO A 70 26.55 8.81 -9.97
N ASP A 71 26.53 9.51 -8.83
CA ASP A 71 25.32 10.16 -8.34
C ASP A 71 24.92 11.27 -9.32
N ASP A 72 23.98 10.97 -10.21
CA ASP A 72 23.40 11.90 -11.17
C ASP A 72 22.07 12.47 -10.63
N SER A 73 22.04 12.77 -9.32
CA SER A 73 20.90 13.39 -8.63
C SER A 73 20.45 14.72 -9.27
N GLN A 74 21.28 15.32 -10.14
CA GLN A 74 20.93 16.49 -10.96
C GLN A 74 19.70 16.23 -11.84
N GLN A 75 19.47 15.00 -12.30
CA GLN A 75 18.32 14.65 -13.14
C GLN A 75 16.97 14.93 -12.47
N TRP A 76 16.91 14.89 -11.13
CA TRP A 76 15.67 14.96 -10.36
C TRP A 76 15.47 16.28 -9.62
N VAL A 77 16.42 17.22 -9.72
CA VAL A 77 16.34 18.50 -8.99
C VAL A 77 15.09 19.31 -9.38
N SER A 78 14.63 19.18 -10.62
CA SER A 78 13.44 19.88 -11.13
C SER A 78 12.15 19.05 -11.08
N TRP A 79 12.17 17.85 -10.46
CA TRP A 79 11.02 16.97 -10.47
C TRP A 79 9.95 17.46 -9.49
N SER A 80 8.71 17.47 -9.96
CA SER A 80 7.55 17.56 -9.10
C SER A 80 7.33 16.23 -8.36
N PRO A 81 6.63 16.23 -7.22
CA PRO A 81 6.28 15.00 -6.52
C PRO A 81 5.59 13.94 -7.40
N SER A 82 4.82 14.36 -8.41
CA SER A 82 4.19 13.45 -9.36
C SER A 82 5.17 12.80 -10.33
N ASP A 83 6.26 13.47 -10.70
CA ASP A 83 7.24 12.92 -11.64
C ASP A 83 7.92 11.67 -11.06
N TYR A 84 8.19 11.68 -9.75
CA TYR A 84 8.66 10.50 -9.03
C TYR A 84 7.68 9.33 -9.16
N LEU A 85 6.37 9.55 -9.06
CA LEU A 85 5.37 8.49 -9.22
C LEU A 85 5.32 7.97 -10.66
N VAL A 86 5.39 8.87 -11.64
CA VAL A 86 5.33 8.53 -13.08
C VAL A 86 6.50 7.62 -13.49
N GLN A 87 7.66 7.73 -12.84
CA GLN A 87 8.79 6.81 -13.09
C GLN A 87 8.44 5.34 -12.85
N TYR A 88 7.60 5.05 -11.86
CA TYR A 88 7.23 3.68 -11.45
C TYR A 88 5.87 3.24 -11.98
N VAL A 89 4.93 4.18 -12.07
CA VAL A 89 3.55 3.93 -12.51
C VAL A 89 3.22 4.93 -13.62
N PRO A 90 3.72 4.68 -14.85
CA PRO A 90 3.54 5.60 -15.95
C PRO A 90 2.10 5.54 -16.49
N HIS A 91 1.77 6.43 -17.43
CA HIS A 91 0.40 6.61 -17.92
C HIS A 91 -0.21 5.32 -18.49
N GLU A 92 0.62 4.53 -19.16
CA GLU A 92 0.31 3.27 -19.82
C GLU A 92 -0.27 2.24 -18.83
N VAL A 93 0.18 2.26 -17.58
CA VAL A 93 -0.38 1.39 -16.53
C VAL A 93 -1.85 1.71 -16.30
N PHE A 94 -2.22 2.99 -16.30
CA PHE A 94 -3.61 3.40 -16.12
C PHE A 94 -4.47 3.12 -17.36
N GLU A 95 -3.92 3.24 -18.57
CA GLU A 95 -4.61 2.84 -19.80
C GLU A 95 -4.94 1.35 -19.79
N MET A 96 -3.94 0.52 -19.47
CA MET A 96 -4.08 -0.92 -19.34
C MET A 96 -5.10 -1.30 -18.26
N MET A 97 -5.08 -0.64 -17.09
CA MET A 97 -6.10 -0.84 -16.06
C MET A 97 -7.50 -0.45 -16.54
N ALA A 98 -7.65 0.72 -17.15
CA ALA A 98 -8.95 1.20 -17.62
C ALA A 98 -9.54 0.23 -18.66
N PHE A 99 -8.72 -0.23 -19.60
CA PHE A 99 -9.11 -1.23 -20.59
C PHE A 99 -9.53 -2.55 -19.93
N ALA A 100 -8.66 -3.14 -19.09
CA ALA A 100 -8.93 -4.42 -18.45
C ALA A 100 -10.17 -4.37 -17.53
N MET A 101 -10.30 -3.31 -16.72
CA MET A 101 -11.44 -3.14 -15.81
C MET A 101 -12.77 -3.00 -16.54
N ASN A 102 -12.82 -2.18 -17.60
CA ASN A 102 -14.04 -2.02 -18.39
C ASN A 102 -14.41 -3.32 -19.12
N THR A 103 -13.45 -3.94 -19.79
CA THR A 103 -13.66 -5.19 -20.55
C THR A 103 -14.15 -6.32 -19.64
N THR A 104 -13.46 -6.57 -18.54
CA THR A 104 -13.86 -7.62 -17.60
C THR A 104 -15.19 -7.32 -16.91
N HIS A 105 -15.51 -6.05 -16.61
CA HIS A 105 -16.81 -5.72 -16.02
C HIS A 105 -17.98 -6.00 -16.96
N VAL A 106 -17.82 -5.71 -18.25
CA VAL A 106 -18.82 -6.03 -19.27
C VAL A 106 -18.98 -7.54 -19.41
N GLN A 107 -17.88 -8.30 -19.42
CA GLN A 107 -17.92 -9.76 -19.49
C GLN A 107 -18.65 -10.39 -18.29
N GLU A 108 -18.37 -9.92 -17.08
CA GLU A 108 -18.93 -10.49 -15.85
C GLU A 108 -20.39 -10.09 -15.59
N THR A 109 -20.79 -8.88 -16.01
CA THR A 109 -22.08 -8.29 -15.58
C THR A 109 -23.00 -7.89 -16.71
N GLY A 110 -22.50 -7.87 -17.96
CA GLY A 110 -23.19 -7.32 -19.11
C GLY A 110 -23.35 -5.79 -19.09
N LYS A 111 -22.73 -5.09 -18.13
CA LYS A 111 -22.87 -3.64 -17.94
C LYS A 111 -21.54 -2.93 -18.07
N SER A 112 -21.58 -1.70 -18.56
CA SER A 112 -20.39 -0.85 -18.63
C SER A 112 -19.96 -0.36 -17.24
N LEU A 113 -18.66 -0.41 -16.95
CA LEU A 113 -18.09 0.17 -15.73
C LEU A 113 -17.94 1.69 -15.87
N GLU A 114 -17.70 2.13 -17.11
CA GLU A 114 -17.48 3.53 -17.52
C GLU A 114 -16.36 4.17 -16.72
N THR A 115 -15.20 3.51 -16.66
CA THR A 115 -14.00 4.05 -16.02
C THR A 115 -13.04 4.61 -17.06
N SER A 116 -12.51 5.80 -16.79
CA SER A 116 -11.45 6.42 -17.60
C SER A 116 -10.10 6.39 -16.89
N VAL A 117 -9.04 6.72 -17.61
CA VAL A 117 -7.69 6.83 -17.05
C VAL A 117 -7.61 7.93 -15.99
N GLU A 118 -8.26 9.07 -16.24
CA GLU A 118 -8.31 10.21 -15.32
C GLU A 118 -9.04 9.82 -14.03
N GLU A 119 -10.14 9.07 -14.16
CA GLU A 119 -10.86 8.57 -12.99
C GLU A 119 -10.01 7.61 -12.16
N LEU A 120 -9.22 6.73 -12.81
CA LEU A 120 -8.30 5.85 -12.09
C LEU A 120 -7.18 6.64 -11.40
N LYS A 121 -6.56 7.60 -12.09
CA LYS A 121 -5.56 8.49 -11.47
C LYS A 121 -6.12 9.19 -10.23
N MET A 122 -7.37 9.67 -10.31
CA MET A 122 -8.08 10.25 -9.17
C MET A 122 -8.31 9.24 -8.05
N PHE A 123 -8.77 8.03 -8.38
CA PHE A 123 -8.96 6.94 -7.39
C PHE A 123 -7.67 6.58 -6.65
N PHE A 124 -6.53 6.49 -7.35
CA PHE A 124 -5.23 6.23 -6.74
C PHE A 124 -4.75 7.42 -5.90
N GLY A 125 -4.90 8.66 -6.40
CA GLY A 125 -4.57 9.87 -5.64
C GLY A 125 -5.37 10.01 -4.34
N ILE A 126 -6.66 9.67 -4.38
CA ILE A 126 -7.52 9.57 -3.19
C ILE A 126 -6.99 8.49 -2.24
N SER A 127 -6.62 7.32 -2.75
CA SER A 127 -6.11 6.22 -1.92
C SER A 127 -4.78 6.56 -1.24
N LEU A 128 -3.89 7.27 -1.93
CA LEU A 128 -2.66 7.82 -1.36
C LEU A 128 -2.97 8.85 -0.27
N THR A 129 -3.87 9.80 -0.54
CA THR A 129 -4.30 10.78 0.47
C THR A 129 -4.84 10.11 1.74
N MET A 130 -5.67 9.07 1.59
CA MET A 130 -6.18 8.30 2.72
C MET A 130 -5.10 7.54 3.49
N SER A 131 -4.04 7.09 2.80
CA SER A 131 -2.90 6.43 3.45
C SER A 131 -2.04 7.38 4.27
N CYS A 132 -2.07 8.69 3.98
CA CYS A 132 -1.41 9.70 4.81
C CYS A 132 -2.27 10.09 6.02
N LEU A 133 -3.59 10.12 5.87
CA LEU A 133 -4.53 10.52 6.93
C LEU A 133 -4.92 9.38 7.88
N CYS A 134 -4.88 8.13 7.41
CA CYS A 134 -5.06 6.92 8.21
C CYS A 134 -6.33 6.88 9.09
N TYR A 135 -7.46 7.42 8.62
CA TYR A 135 -8.72 7.31 9.37
C TYR A 135 -9.11 5.84 9.61
N PRO A 136 -9.62 5.49 10.81
CA PRO A 136 -9.95 4.11 11.17
C PRO A 136 -10.93 3.42 10.21
N GLN A 137 -11.81 4.20 9.59
CA GLN A 137 -12.77 3.71 8.61
C GLN A 137 -12.79 4.58 7.36
N ILE A 138 -12.65 3.94 6.19
CA ILE A 138 -12.69 4.61 4.88
C ILE A 138 -13.96 5.47 4.70
N ARG A 139 -15.10 5.08 5.28
CA ARG A 139 -16.35 5.85 5.13
C ARG A 139 -16.27 7.24 5.76
N MET A 140 -15.37 7.45 6.73
CA MET A 140 -15.23 8.72 7.46
C MET A 140 -14.84 9.87 6.55
N TYR A 141 -14.07 9.61 5.49
CA TYR A 141 -13.67 10.66 4.53
C TYR A 141 -14.86 11.38 3.87
N TRP A 142 -16.05 10.77 3.85
CA TRP A 142 -17.28 11.34 3.27
C TRP A 142 -18.33 11.75 4.31
N MET A 143 -18.13 11.50 5.60
CA MET A 143 -19.11 11.85 6.64
C MET A 143 -19.08 13.34 6.94
N LYS A 144 -20.22 13.94 7.32
CA LYS A 144 -20.35 15.39 7.53
C LYS A 144 -19.32 15.97 8.53
N LYS A 145 -19.05 15.27 9.65
CA LYS A 145 -18.15 15.74 10.72
C LYS A 145 -16.66 15.53 10.42
N THR A 146 -16.33 14.53 9.60
CA THR A 146 -14.94 14.12 9.30
C THR A 146 -14.63 14.22 7.81
N ARG A 147 -15.39 15.05 7.08
CA ARG A 147 -15.28 15.17 5.63
C ARG A 147 -13.90 15.69 5.27
N VAL A 148 -13.25 15.03 4.32
CA VAL A 148 -12.03 15.54 3.70
C VAL A 148 -12.39 16.03 2.30
N PRO A 149 -12.45 17.36 2.05
CA PRO A 149 -12.85 17.91 0.75
C PRO A 149 -12.05 17.32 -0.42
N LEU A 150 -10.72 17.20 -0.25
CA LEU A 150 -9.82 16.61 -1.25
C LEU A 150 -10.22 15.20 -1.69
N VAL A 151 -10.88 14.44 -0.82
CA VAL A 151 -11.42 13.11 -1.16
C VAL A 151 -12.85 13.22 -1.67
N ALA A 152 -13.71 13.84 -0.86
CA ALA A 152 -15.15 13.71 -0.98
C ALA A 152 -15.77 14.57 -2.08
N ASP A 153 -15.06 15.60 -2.55
CA ASP A 153 -15.47 16.44 -3.68
C ASP A 153 -15.04 15.83 -5.02
N ASN A 154 -13.97 15.04 -5.03
CA ASN A 154 -13.39 14.45 -6.25
C ASN A 154 -14.00 13.10 -6.64
N MET A 155 -14.49 12.31 -5.69
CA MET A 155 -15.15 11.04 -5.98
C MET A 155 -16.19 10.70 -4.93
N THR A 156 -17.34 10.15 -5.35
CA THR A 156 -18.35 9.70 -4.39
C THR A 156 -17.90 8.43 -3.66
N LYS A 157 -18.30 8.28 -2.40
CA LYS A 157 -18.05 7.08 -1.58
C LYS A 157 -18.39 5.79 -2.31
N ASN A 158 -19.58 5.74 -2.93
CA ASN A 158 -20.06 4.54 -3.61
C ASN A 158 -19.23 4.23 -4.86
N ARG A 159 -18.81 5.26 -5.62
CA ARG A 159 -17.93 5.06 -6.77
C ARG A 159 -16.56 4.55 -6.35
N TYR A 160 -15.96 5.14 -5.30
CA TYR A 160 -14.69 4.68 -4.74
C TYR A 160 -14.74 3.18 -4.35
N PHE A 161 -15.77 2.75 -3.61
CA PHE A 161 -15.93 1.34 -3.26
C PHE A 161 -16.22 0.44 -4.47
N LYS A 162 -16.86 0.96 -5.52
CA LYS A 162 -17.08 0.20 -6.77
C LYS A 162 -15.74 -0.09 -7.45
N LEU A 163 -14.87 0.92 -7.59
CA LEU A 163 -13.55 0.77 -8.21
C LEU A 163 -12.61 -0.10 -7.36
N ARG A 164 -12.56 0.16 -6.04
CA ARG A 164 -11.72 -0.59 -5.09
C ARG A 164 -11.94 -2.10 -5.10
N ARG A 165 -13.15 -2.55 -5.44
CA ARG A 165 -13.50 -3.98 -5.45
C ARG A 165 -13.07 -4.71 -6.73
N ARG A 166 -12.70 -3.99 -7.79
CA ARG A 166 -12.45 -4.59 -9.11
C ARG A 166 -11.16 -4.13 -9.80
N PRO A 167 -10.02 -3.99 -9.09
CA PRO A 167 -8.77 -3.70 -9.77
C PRO A 167 -8.43 -4.86 -10.73
N LYS A 168 -8.19 -4.52 -12.00
CA LYS A 168 -7.74 -5.45 -13.04
C LYS A 168 -6.66 -4.75 -13.86
N LEU A 169 -5.54 -5.43 -14.06
CA LEU A 169 -4.44 -5.00 -14.94
C LEU A 169 -4.40 -5.81 -16.24
N VAL A 170 -4.97 -7.01 -16.22
CA VAL A 170 -4.92 -7.95 -17.35
C VAL A 170 -6.32 -8.49 -17.57
N ASN A 171 -6.71 -8.63 -18.84
CA ASN A 171 -7.90 -9.35 -19.25
C ASN A 171 -7.60 -10.86 -19.23
N GLU A 172 -8.34 -11.62 -18.43
CA GLU A 172 -8.02 -13.04 -18.17
C GLU A 172 -8.19 -13.95 -19.41
N LEU A 173 -8.91 -13.48 -20.43
CA LEU A 173 -9.10 -14.17 -21.70
C LEU A 173 -7.88 -14.04 -22.64
N ASP A 174 -7.04 -13.04 -22.42
CA ASP A 174 -5.86 -12.77 -23.26
C ASP A 174 -4.63 -13.55 -22.76
N VAL A 175 -4.76 -14.27 -21.63
CA VAL A 175 -3.68 -15.05 -21.02
C VAL A 175 -4.02 -16.54 -21.13
N SER A 176 -3.11 -17.31 -21.73
CA SER A 176 -3.25 -18.76 -21.86
C SER A 176 -3.14 -19.47 -20.51
N GLU A 177 -3.73 -20.67 -20.39
CA GLU A 177 -3.62 -21.46 -19.16
C GLU A 177 -2.16 -21.85 -18.85
N GLN A 178 -1.34 -22.08 -19.87
CA GLN A 178 0.09 -22.36 -19.72
C GLN A 178 0.85 -21.17 -19.11
N GLU A 179 0.50 -19.94 -19.48
CA GLU A 179 1.10 -18.74 -18.90
C GLU A 179 0.67 -18.55 -17.44
N LYS A 180 -0.60 -18.84 -17.12
CA LYS A 180 -1.12 -18.77 -15.75
C LYS A 180 -0.44 -19.78 -14.83
N GLU A 181 -0.16 -20.99 -15.32
CA GLU A 181 0.54 -22.03 -14.56
C GLU A 181 2.02 -21.68 -14.36
N LYS A 182 2.66 -21.08 -15.37
CA LYS A 182 4.07 -20.67 -15.31
C LYS A 182 4.31 -19.50 -14.35
N ASP A 183 3.40 -18.53 -14.30
CA ASP A 183 3.55 -17.32 -13.48
C ASP A 183 2.36 -17.09 -12.55
N ARG A 184 2.50 -17.47 -11.28
CA ARG A 184 1.48 -17.23 -10.24
C ARG A 184 1.08 -15.76 -10.06
N LEU A 185 1.94 -14.81 -10.45
CA LEU A 185 1.68 -13.37 -10.34
C LEU A 185 1.15 -12.76 -11.64
N TRP A 186 0.75 -13.57 -12.63
CA TRP A 186 0.32 -13.10 -13.96
C TRP A 186 -0.68 -11.93 -13.93
N ARG A 187 -1.59 -11.90 -12.94
CA ARG A 187 -2.59 -10.83 -12.77
C ARG A 187 -2.00 -9.46 -12.48
N ILE A 188 -0.87 -9.42 -11.78
CA ILE A 188 -0.20 -8.17 -11.37
C ILE A 188 1.16 -8.01 -12.06
N ARG A 189 1.61 -9.02 -12.82
CA ARG A 189 2.91 -9.04 -13.48
C ARG A 189 3.22 -7.77 -14.24
N PRO A 190 2.30 -7.18 -15.04
CA PRO A 190 2.60 -5.93 -15.74
C PRO A 190 2.99 -4.79 -14.79
N LEU A 191 2.24 -4.61 -13.70
CA LEU A 191 2.55 -3.58 -12.70
C LEU A 191 3.91 -3.85 -12.03
N VAL A 192 4.17 -5.10 -11.65
CA VAL A 192 5.47 -5.47 -11.05
C VAL A 192 6.62 -5.17 -12.01
N SER A 193 6.47 -5.46 -13.32
CA SER A 193 7.48 -5.15 -14.33
C SER A 193 7.75 -3.66 -14.42
N PHE A 194 6.71 -2.81 -14.50
CA PHE A 194 6.88 -1.35 -14.53
C PHE A 194 7.55 -0.81 -13.26
N LEU A 195 7.17 -1.32 -12.08
CA LEU A 195 7.81 -0.95 -10.82
C LEU A 195 9.30 -1.32 -10.82
N LEU A 196 9.64 -2.53 -11.27
CA LEU A 196 11.03 -2.98 -11.36
C LEU A 196 11.84 -2.13 -12.35
N GLU A 197 11.29 -1.84 -13.52
CA GLU A 197 11.91 -0.92 -14.49
C GLU A 197 12.14 0.46 -13.90
N GLY A 198 11.19 0.99 -13.12
CA GLY A 198 11.34 2.23 -12.37
C GLY A 198 12.49 2.16 -11.36
N CYS A 199 12.58 1.08 -10.59
CA CYS A 199 13.68 0.85 -9.64
C CYS A 199 15.04 0.70 -10.32
N HIS A 200 15.10 0.07 -11.50
CA HIS A 200 16.34 -0.11 -12.26
C HIS A 200 16.92 1.20 -12.81
N LYS A 201 16.13 2.28 -12.88
CA LYS A 201 16.59 3.61 -13.26
C LYS A 201 17.29 4.36 -12.11
N LEU A 202 17.15 3.90 -10.87
CA LEU A 202 17.82 4.53 -9.73
C LEU A 202 19.33 4.21 -9.75
N PRO A 203 20.19 5.17 -9.37
CA PRO A 203 21.59 4.90 -9.16
C PRO A 203 21.74 3.90 -8.02
N ARG A 204 22.72 3.01 -8.15
CA ARG A 204 23.01 1.97 -7.15
C ARG A 204 24.28 2.34 -6.41
N GLU A 205 24.17 2.33 -5.08
CA GLU A 205 25.32 2.50 -4.20
C GLU A 205 26.15 1.21 -4.14
N GLU A 206 27.41 1.35 -3.73
CA GLU A 206 28.35 0.22 -3.60
C GLU A 206 28.00 -0.71 -2.42
N ASN A 207 27.39 -0.15 -1.38
CA ASN A 207 26.99 -0.87 -0.19
C ASN A 207 25.49 -1.09 -0.21
N VAL A 208 25.07 -2.36 -0.28
CA VAL A 208 23.64 -2.72 -0.31
C VAL A 208 23.31 -3.69 0.82
N SER A 209 22.09 -3.57 1.34
CA SER A 209 21.48 -4.55 2.24
C SER A 209 20.37 -5.28 1.50
N ILE A 210 20.31 -6.60 1.67
CA ILE A 210 19.24 -7.45 1.14
C ILE A 210 18.47 -8.00 2.35
N ASP A 211 17.17 -7.78 2.35
CA ASP A 211 16.26 -8.27 3.40
C ASP A 211 14.93 -8.70 2.79
N GLU A 212 14.15 -9.46 3.55
CA GLU A 212 12.84 -9.96 3.14
C GLU A 212 11.74 -9.18 3.85
N GLN A 213 10.86 -8.52 3.07
CA GLN A 213 9.70 -7.84 3.61
C GLN A 213 8.44 -8.70 3.45
N MET A 214 7.81 -9.07 4.56
CA MET A 214 6.49 -9.70 4.55
C MET A 214 5.38 -8.65 4.38
N ILE A 215 4.46 -8.92 3.45
CA ILE A 215 3.21 -8.18 3.31
C ILE A 215 2.10 -9.02 3.98
N PRO A 216 1.57 -8.61 5.15
CA PRO A 216 0.60 -9.41 5.87
C PRO A 216 -0.70 -9.55 5.05
N PHE A 217 -1.15 -10.79 4.87
CA PHE A 217 -2.37 -11.11 4.16
C PHE A 217 -3.10 -12.28 4.83
N SER A 218 -4.37 -12.09 5.16
CA SER A 218 -5.20 -13.09 5.85
C SER A 218 -6.28 -13.71 4.95
N GLY A 219 -6.15 -13.56 3.62
CA GLY A 219 -7.07 -14.16 2.65
C GLY A 219 -6.55 -15.49 2.08
N ARG A 220 -7.35 -16.12 1.22
CA ARG A 220 -6.90 -17.27 0.44
C ARG A 220 -6.09 -16.80 -0.76
N THR A 221 -4.87 -17.29 -0.87
CA THR A 221 -4.09 -17.19 -2.10
C THR A 221 -4.50 -18.33 -3.02
N HIS A 222 -4.96 -18.04 -4.24
CA HIS A 222 -5.11 -19.08 -5.25
C HIS A 222 -3.70 -19.51 -5.68
N SER A 223 -3.31 -20.72 -5.29
CA SER A 223 -2.01 -21.35 -5.54
C SER A 223 -1.93 -22.04 -6.90
#